data_AF-A0A9E5PJ24-F1
#
_entry.id   AF-A0A9E5PJ24-F1
#
_cell.length_a   1.000
_cell.length_b   1.000
_cell.length_c   1.000
_cell.angle_alpha   90.00
_cell.angle_beta   90.00
_cell.angle_gamma   90.00
#
_symmetry.space_group_name_H-M   'P 1'
#
loop_
_entity.id
_entity.type
_entity.pdbx_description
1 polymer ?
#
loop_
_entity_poly.entity_id
_entity_poly.type
_entity_poly.pdbx_seq_one_letter_code
_entity_poly.pdbx_strand_id
1 'polypeptide(L)' 'MNPHTWIYLEVPGEDGESVVWALEGGSPNALLRGGWQPDSVEAGDHITVRCHRLKDGSNGCLLGFLTPPGGEEKEWD' A
#
# COMPACT_ATOMS: atom_id res chain seq x y z
N MET A 1 -20.30 -9.01 -0.61
CA MET A 1 -18.92 -8.94 -1.16
C MET A 1 -18.09 -8.11 -0.19
N ASN A 2 -16.88 -8.56 0.15
CA ASN A 2 -15.93 -7.81 0.98
C ASN A 2 -14.71 -7.48 0.11
N PRO A 3 -14.77 -6.42 -0.73
CA PRO A 3 -13.64 -6.04 -1.57
C PRO A 3 -12.53 -5.44 -0.70
N HIS A 4 -11.30 -5.90 -0.89
CA HIS A 4 -10.10 -5.27 -0.34
C HIS A 4 -9.52 -4.26 -1.33
N THR A 5 -8.84 -3.25 -0.79
CA THR A 5 -8.03 -2.34 -1.61
C THR A 5 -6.69 -2.96 -1.93
N TRP A 6 -6.10 -2.49 -3.04
CA TRP A 6 -4.79 -2.93 -3.50
C TRP A 6 -3.96 -1.72 -3.92
N ILE A 7 -2.69 -1.70 -3.53
CA ILE A 7 -1.67 -0.78 -4.04
C ILE A 7 -0.62 -1.61 -4.78
N TYR A 8 -0.29 -1.20 -6.00
CA TYR A 8 0.85 -1.73 -6.75
C TYR A 8 1.99 -0.74 -6.62
N LEU A 9 3.06 -1.14 -5.94
CA LEU A 9 4.18 -0.27 -5.64
C LEU A 9 5.40 -0.68 -6.45
N GLU A 10 5.93 0.24 -7.24
CA GLU A 10 7.24 0.07 -7.87
C GLU A 10 8.33 0.33 -6.83
N VAL A 11 9.16 -0.68 -6.59
CA VAL A 11 10.28 -0.62 -5.64
C VAL A 11 11.58 -0.80 -6.43
N PRO A 12 12.55 0.13 -6.33
CA PRO A 12 13.85 -0.03 -6.99
C PRO A 12 14.55 -1.33 -6.56
N GLY A 13 14.89 -2.17 -7.53
CA GLY A 13 15.68 -3.38 -7.33
C GLY A 13 17.18 -3.09 -7.21
N GLU A 14 17.94 -4.13 -6.82
CA GLU A 14 19.39 -4.04 -6.63
C GLU A 14 20.18 -3.89 -7.95
N ASP A 15 19.58 -4.31 -9.05
CA ASP A 15 20.11 -4.26 -10.43
C ASP A 15 19.75 -2.96 -11.17
N GLY A 16 19.03 -2.05 -10.51
CA GLY A 16 18.54 -0.82 -11.10
C GLY A 16 17.22 -0.96 -11.87
N GLU A 17 16.64 -2.16 -11.94
CA GLU A 17 15.29 -2.36 -12.47
C GLU A 17 14.27 -2.32 -11.31
N SER A 18 13.13 -1.66 -11.53
CA SER A 18 12.06 -1.64 -10.53
C SER A 18 11.31 -2.97 -10.52
N VAL A 19 11.00 -3.47 -9.33
CA VAL A 19 10.09 -4.60 -9.13
C VAL A 19 8.75 -4.11 -8.62
N VAL A 20 7.66 -4.70 -9.13
CA VAL A 20 6.31 -4.37 -8.66
C VAL A 20 5.96 -5.26 -7.48
N TRP A 21 5.49 -4.62 -6.41
CA TRP A 21 4.91 -5.27 -5.24
C TRP A 21 3.39 -5.12 -5.25
N ALA A 22 2.66 -6.18 -4.92
CA ALA A 22 1.21 -6.12 -4.75
C ALA A 22 0.86 -6.12 -3.25
N LEU A 23 0.24 -5.03 -2.80
CA LEU A 23 -0.07 -4.78 -1.40
C LEU A 23 -1.59 -4.82 -1.20
N GLU A 24 -2.09 -5.84 -0.51
CA GLU A 24 -3.51 -5.94 -0.15
C GLU A 24 -3.75 -5.20 1.17
N GLY A 25 -4.84 -4.46 1.28
CA GLY A 25 -5.21 -3.74 2.50
C GLY A 25 -6.70 -3.85 2.83
N GLY A 26 -7.15 -2.99 3.74
CA GLY A 26 -8.52 -2.96 4.22
C GLY A 26 -9.54 -2.67 3.14
N SER A 27 -10.82 -2.88 3.46
CA SER A 27 -11.92 -2.58 2.54
C SER A 27 -12.05 -1.07 2.27
N PRO A 28 -12.53 -0.63 1.09
CA PRO A 28 -12.74 0.79 0.81
C PRO A 28 -13.59 1.50 1.88
N ASN A 29 -14.61 0.83 2.40
CA ASN A 29 -15.47 1.38 3.45
C ASN A 29 -14.75 1.52 4.80
N ALA A 30 -13.82 0.62 5.12
CA ALA A 30 -13.00 0.74 6.33
C ALA A 30 -12.06 1.95 6.23
N LEU A 31 -11.39 2.10 5.09
CA LEU A 31 -10.51 3.24 4.82
C LEU A 31 -11.23 4.59 4.90
N LEU A 32 -12.41 4.71 4.26
CA LEU A 32 -13.23 5.92 4.32
C LEU A 32 -13.62 6.28 5.76
N ARG A 33 -13.99 5.29 6.58
CA ARG A 33 -14.28 5.50 8.02
C ARG A 33 -13.03 5.82 8.82
N GLY A 34 -11.88 5.27 8.42
CA GLY A 34 -10.57 5.62 8.94
C GLY A 34 -10.16 7.05 8.58
N GLY A 35 -10.86 7.72 7.66
CA GLY A 35 -10.58 9.08 7.21
C GLY A 35 -9.54 9.16 6.09
N TRP A 36 -9.35 8.07 5.35
CA TRP A 36 -8.73 8.12 4.04
C TRP A 36 -9.75 8.58 3.02
N GLN A 37 -9.30 9.25 1.97
CA GLN A 37 -10.10 9.66 0.84
C GLN A 37 -9.57 9.02 -0.45
N PRO A 38 -10.38 8.92 -1.51
CA PRO A 38 -9.95 8.35 -2.78
C PRO A 38 -8.72 9.04 -3.40
N ASP A 39 -8.49 10.30 -3.07
CA ASP A 39 -7.39 11.15 -3.52
C ASP A 39 -6.25 11.26 -2.50
N SER A 40 -6.28 10.49 -1.40
CA SER A 40 -5.20 10.52 -0.40
C SER A 40 -3.89 9.88 -0.87
N VAL A 41 -3.96 9.03 -1.89
CA VAL A 41 -2.83 8.40 -2.57
C VAL A 41 -3.19 8.25 -4.04
N GLU A 42 -2.33 8.78 -4.92
CA GLU A 42 -2.51 8.72 -6.36
C GLU A 42 -1.36 7.97 -7.04
N ALA A 43 -1.59 7.50 -8.27
CA ALA A 43 -0.53 6.89 -9.06
C ALA A 43 0.57 7.92 -9.36
N GLY A 44 1.82 7.57 -9.05
CA GLY A 44 2.97 8.48 -9.15
C GLY A 44 3.43 9.06 -7.81
N ASP A 45 2.65 8.88 -6.75
CA ASP A 45 3.07 9.28 -5.40
C ASP A 45 4.24 8.45 -4.89
N HIS A 46 5.21 9.13 -4.28
CA HIS A 46 6.23 8.49 -3.49
C HIS A 46 5.72 8.29 -2.06
N ILE A 47 5.32 7.07 -1.76
CA ILE A 47 4.78 6.66 -0.45
C ILE A 47 5.78 5.82 0.33
N THR A 48 5.60 5.78 1.65
CA THR A 48 6.25 4.78 2.52
C THR A 48 5.19 3.84 3.08
N VAL A 49 5.49 2.55 3.13
CA VAL A 49 4.56 1.52 3.60
C VAL A 49 5.22 0.61 4.63
N ARG A 50 4.42 0.14 5.58
CA ARG A 50 4.78 -0.96 6.47
C ARG A 50 3.80 -2.09 6.26
N CYS A 51 4.31 -3.27 5.99
CA CYS A 51 3.48 -4.42 5.64
C CYS A 51 4.06 -5.75 6.10
N HIS A 52 3.22 -6.78 6.16
CA HIS A 52 3.60 -8.15 6.46
C HIS A 52 3.82 -8.94 5.17
N ARG A 53 5.08 -9.28 4.88
CA ARG A 53 5.46 -10.02 3.67
C ARG A 53 4.75 -11.38 3.57
N LEU A 54 4.48 -11.78 2.33
CA LEU A 54 4.01 -13.14 2.03
C LEU A 54 5.07 -14.18 2.45
N LYS A 55 4.58 -15.32 2.95
CA LYS A 55 5.43 -16.40 3.50
C LYS A 55 6.28 -17.10 2.44
N ASP A 56 5.84 -17.09 1.20
CA ASP A 56 6.53 -17.70 0.07
C ASP A 56 7.66 -16.82 -0.50
N GLY A 57 7.81 -15.59 0.02
CA GLY A 57 8.84 -14.65 -0.40
C GLY A 57 8.53 -13.89 -1.68
N SER A 58 7.35 -14.09 -2.29
CA SER A 58 6.91 -13.32 -3.45
C SER A 58 6.76 -11.82 -3.13
N ASN A 59 6.74 -10.98 -4.17
CA ASN A 59 6.66 -9.53 -4.07
C ASN A 59 5.23 -9.09 -3.73
N GLY A 60 4.80 -9.37 -2.51
CA GLY A 60 3.54 -8.91 -1.98
C GLY A 60 3.52 -8.91 -0.47
N CYS A 61 2.53 -8.21 0.08
CA CYS A 61 2.32 -8.16 1.52
C CYS A 61 0.91 -7.72 1.89
N LEU A 62 0.52 -8.04 3.13
CA LEU A 62 -0.62 -7.42 3.79
C LEU A 62 -0.19 -6.04 4.30
N LEU A 63 -0.74 -4.99 3.71
CA LEU A 63 -0.47 -3.59 4.02
C LEU A 63 -1.12 -3.20 5.34
N GLY A 64 -0.30 -2.79 6.31
CA GLY A 64 -0.79 -2.31 7.61
C GLY A 64 -0.83 -0.79 7.70
N PHE A 65 0.25 -0.12 7.29
CA PHE A 65 0.37 1.34 7.40
C PHE A 65 0.92 1.96 6.12
N LEU A 66 0.42 3.15 5.80
CA LEU A 66 0.85 3.96 4.67
C LEU A 66 1.09 5.40 5.13
N THR A 67 2.18 5.99 4.63
CA THR A 67 2.49 7.42 4.76
C THR A 67 2.41 8.06 3.36
N PRO A 68 1.45 8.96 3.12
CA PRO A 68 1.32 9.65 1.83
C PRO A 68 2.40 10.74 1.69
N PRO A 69 2.59 11.33 0.50
CA PRO A 69 3.62 12.34 0.27
C PRO A 69 3.47 13.55 1.21
N GLY A 70 4.47 13.77 2.07
CA GLY A 70 4.45 14.87 3.04
C GLY A 70 3.40 14.77 4.14
N GLY A 71 2.71 13.64 4.26
CA GLY A 71 1.71 13.38 5.30
C GLY A 71 2.26 12.56 6.47
N GLU A 72 1.35 12.16 7.34
CA GLU A 72 1.65 11.32 8.50
C GLU A 72 1.30 9.85 8.22
N GLU A 73 2.02 8.94 8.88
CA GLU A 73 1.74 7.50 8.80
C GLU A 73 0.36 7.19 9.40
N LYS A 74 -0.40 6.34 8.72
CA LYS A 74 -1.74 5.95 9.16
C LYS A 74 -2.08 4.53 8.71
N GLU A 75 -2.95 3.89 9.49
CA GLU A 75 -3.40 2.51 9.26
C GLU A 75 -4.23 2.39 7.98
N TRP A 76 -3.97 1.35 7.19
CA TRP A 76 -4.62 1.04 5.92
C TRP A 76 -5.34 -0.33 5.92
N ASP A 77 -5.30 -1.08 7.02
CA ASP A 77 -6.06 -2.35 7.20
C ASP A 77 -7.33 -2.15 8.06
#